data_AF-A0A3L8C2B7-F1
#
_entry.id   AF-A0A3L8C2B7-F1
#
_cell.length_a   1.000
_cell.length_b   1.000
_cell.length_c   1.000
_cell.angle_alpha   90.00
_cell.angle_beta   90.00
_cell.angle_gamma   90.00
#
_symmetry.space_group_name_H-M   'P 1'
#
loop_
_entity.id
_entity.type
_entity.pdbx_description
1 polymer ?
#
loop_
_entity_poly.entity_id
_entity_poly.type
_entity_poly.pdbx_seq_one_letter_code
_entity_poly.pdbx_strand_id
1 'polypeptide(L)' 'MKSPEEVKQEFAERGLSISGWAKERGYSQALVYQVLNGSRKALRGESHKIAVELGLKEGKTGCYEDLSFYKAEVIQ' A
#
# COMPACT_ATOMS: atom_id res chain seq x y z
N MET A 1 -7.20 11.32 5.26
CA MET A 1 -6.56 10.04 5.63
C MET A 1 -7.54 9.25 6.49
N LYS A 2 -7.58 7.94 6.33
CA LYS A 2 -8.39 7.01 7.13
C LYS A 2 -7.58 6.46 8.30
N SER A 3 -8.24 6.15 9.40
CA SER A 3 -7.70 5.30 10.46
C SER A 3 -7.75 3.82 10.04
N PRO A 4 -6.93 2.95 10.65
CA PRO A 4 -7.01 1.51 10.43
C PRO A 4 -8.38 0.91 10.74
N GLU A 5 -9.06 1.43 11.75
CA GLU A 5 -10.40 1.01 12.16
C GLU A 5 -11.42 1.33 11.06
N GLU A 6 -11.37 2.53 10.48
CA GLU A 6 -12.24 2.91 9.35
C GLU A 6 -12.00 2.02 8.12
N VAL A 7 -10.74 1.69 7.83
CA VAL A 7 -10.42 0.77 6.72
C VAL A 7 -11.02 -0.62 7.00
N LYS A 8 -10.82 -1.17 8.20
CA LYS A 8 -11.37 -2.47 8.60
C LYS A 8 -12.91 -2.47 8.54
N GLN A 9 -13.53 -1.39 8.99
CA GLN A 9 -14.98 -1.23 8.95
C GLN A 9 -15.51 -1.20 7.51
N GLU A 10 -14.86 -0.47 6.60
CA GLU A 10 -15.29 -0.45 5.20
C GLU A 10 -15.22 -1.83 4.52
N PHE A 11 -14.19 -2.62 4.83
CA PHE A 11 -14.13 -4.03 4.40
C PHE A 11 -15.33 -4.82 4.94
N ALA A 12 -15.63 -4.68 6.24
CA ALA A 12 -16.72 -5.39 6.90
C ALA A 12 -18.11 -5.01 6.34
N GLU A 13 -18.38 -3.72 6.15
CA GLU A 13 -19.64 -3.19 5.61
C GLU A 13 -19.92 -3.71 4.19
N ARG A 14 -18.87 -3.99 3.41
CA ARG A 14 -18.97 -4.51 2.05
C ARG A 14 -18.88 -6.05 1.98
N GLY A 15 -18.67 -6.73 3.11
CA GLY A 15 -18.46 -8.19 3.14
C GLY A 15 -17.17 -8.63 2.43
N LEU A 16 -16.19 -7.74 2.29
CA LEU A 16 -14.92 -8.02 1.61
C LEU A 16 -13.84 -8.39 2.63
N SER A 17 -12.95 -9.32 2.27
CA SER A 17 -11.83 -9.71 3.14
C SER A 17 -10.57 -8.91 2.81
N ILE A 18 -9.86 -8.47 3.86
CA ILE A 18 -8.54 -7.81 3.75
C ILE A 18 -7.53 -8.76 3.07
N SER A 19 -7.60 -10.06 3.35
CA SER A 19 -6.77 -11.09 2.72
C SER A 19 -7.08 -11.24 1.23
N GLY A 20 -8.36 -11.17 0.84
CA GLY A 20 -8.79 -11.17 -0.55
C GLY A 20 -8.26 -9.95 -1.30
N TRP A 21 -8.40 -8.76 -0.71
CA TRP A 21 -7.82 -7.53 -1.26
C TRP A 21 -6.30 -7.60 -1.39
N ALA A 22 -5.60 -8.12 -0.37
CA ALA A 22 -4.15 -8.32 -0.43
C ALA A 22 -3.75 -9.22 -1.59
N LYS A 23 -4.46 -10.35 -1.78
CA LYS A 23 -4.22 -11.28 -2.88
C LYS A 23 -4.47 -10.63 -4.24
N GLU A 24 -5.57 -9.89 -4.39
CA GLU A 24 -5.90 -9.18 -5.64
C GLU A 24 -4.83 -8.17 -6.03
N ARG A 25 -4.21 -7.51 -5.04
CA ARG A 25 -3.11 -6.57 -5.24
C ARG A 25 -1.72 -7.20 -5.32
N GLY A 26 -1.60 -8.51 -5.11
CA GLY A 26 -0.32 -9.21 -5.08
C GLY A 26 0.50 -8.97 -3.80
N TYR A 27 -0.10 -8.46 -2.74
CA TYR A 27 0.56 -8.22 -1.46
C TYR A 27 0.49 -9.43 -0.53
N SER A 28 1.50 -9.57 0.33
CA SER A 28 1.45 -10.50 1.45
C SER A 28 0.37 -10.08 2.45
N GLN A 29 -0.54 -11.00 2.79
CA GLN A 29 -1.60 -10.75 3.78
C GLN A 29 -1.02 -10.32 5.13
N ALA A 30 0.06 -10.97 5.58
CA ALA A 30 0.75 -10.64 6.81
C ALA A 30 1.29 -9.21 6.79
N LEU A 31 1.80 -8.76 5.64
CA LEU A 31 2.29 -7.40 5.48
C LEU A 31 1.17 -6.37 5.58
N VAL A 32 0.03 -6.63 4.94
CA VAL A 32 -1.15 -5.74 5.01
C VAL A 32 -1.64 -5.60 6.44
N TYR A 33 -1.74 -6.69 7.20
CA TYR A 33 -2.11 -6.62 8.62
C TYR A 33 -1.07 -5.89 9.47
N GLN A 34 0.22 -6.05 9.20
CA GLN A 34 1.27 -5.29 9.90
C GLN A 34 1.16 -3.77 9.65
N VAL A 35 0.76 -3.36 8.45
CA VAL A 35 0.53 -1.94 8.11
C VAL A 35 -0.73 -1.44 8.82
N LEU A 36 -1.84 -2.17 8.73
CA LEU A 36 -3.09 -1.80 9.40
C LEU A 36 -2.94 -1.72 10.93
N ASN A 37 -2.20 -2.63 11.55
CA ASN A 37 -2.00 -2.61 12.99
C ASN A 37 -0.94 -1.60 13.44
N GLY A 38 -0.39 -0.79 12.53
CA GLY A 38 0.61 0.23 12.85
C GLY A 38 1.98 -0.32 13.27
N SER A 39 2.22 -1.63 13.14
CA SER A 39 3.50 -2.26 13.50
C SER A 39 4.65 -1.86 12.57
N ARG A 40 4.36 -1.20 11.44
CA ARG A 40 5.33 -0.64 10.50
C ARG A 40 5.06 0.84 10.26
N LYS A 41 6.13 1.64 10.23
CA LYS A 41 6.08 3.08 9.85
C LYS A 41 5.70 3.33 8.38
N ALA A 42 5.67 2.29 7.55
CA ALA A 42 5.30 2.38 6.13
C ALA A 42 6.03 3.47 5.33
N LEU A 43 7.32 3.68 5.55
CA LEU A 43 8.07 4.78 4.92
C LEU A 43 8.34 4.55 3.42
N ARG A 44 8.61 3.30 3.02
CA ARG A 44 9.02 2.92 1.66
C ARG A 44 8.56 1.50 1.30
N GLY A 45 8.74 1.12 0.04
CA GLY A 45 8.44 -0.22 -0.48
C GLY A 45 6.96 -0.57 -0.43
N GLU A 46 6.65 -1.86 -0.38
CA GLU A 46 5.27 -2.37 -0.35
C GLU A 46 4.47 -1.81 0.85
N SER A 47 5.09 -1.68 2.03
CA SER A 47 4.40 -1.10 3.19
C SER A 47 3.93 0.33 2.93
N HIS A 48 4.72 1.14 2.21
CA HIS A 48 4.29 2.48 1.78
C HIS A 48 3.12 2.39 0.81
N LYS A 49 3.23 1.53 -0.23
CA LYS A 49 2.19 1.37 -1.25
C LYS A 49 0.86 0.96 -0.64
N ILE A 50 0.87 -0.06 0.22
CA ILE A 50 -0.31 -0.52 0.97
C ILE A 50 -0.93 0.63 1.78
N ALA A 51 -0.12 1.40 2.51
CA ALA A 51 -0.64 2.49 3.34
C ALA A 51 -1.27 3.63 2.52
N VAL A 52 -0.71 3.93 1.34
CA VAL A 52 -1.28 4.92 0.40
C VAL A 52 -2.57 4.39 -0.23
N GLU A 53 -2.57 3.16 -0.73
CA GLU A 53 -3.74 2.57 -1.39
C GLU A 53 -4.93 2.35 -0.46
N LEU A 54 -4.67 2.01 0.81
CA LEU A 54 -5.72 1.93 1.84
C LEU A 54 -6.15 3.30 2.37
N GLY A 55 -5.51 4.39 1.93
CA GLY A 55 -5.81 5.76 2.35
C GLY A 55 -5.38 6.08 3.78
N LEU A 56 -4.51 5.27 4.38
CA LEU A 56 -3.97 5.47 5.74
C LEU A 56 -2.99 6.64 5.81
N LYS A 57 -2.36 6.97 4.67
CA LYS A 57 -1.49 8.14 4.55
C LYS A 57 -1.52 8.74 3.16
N GLU A 58 -1.10 10.00 3.06
CA GLU A 58 -0.79 10.62 1.77
C GLU A 58 0.55 10.14 1.23
N GLY A 59 0.64 10.05 -0.09
CA GLY A 59 1.85 9.63 -0.79
C GLY A 59 1.58 9.31 -2.25
N LYS A 60 2.65 9.15 -3.01
CA LYS A 60 2.59 8.68 -4.40
C LYS A 60 3.19 7.29 -4.45
N THR A 61 2.47 6.36 -5.06
CA THR A 61 3.05 5.10 -5.52
C THR A 61 3.66 5.34 -6.90
N GLY A 62 4.71 4.59 -7.24
CA GLY A 62 5.42 4.75 -8.51
C GLY A 62 6.50 3.71 -8.67
N CYS A 63 7.21 3.84 -9.79
CA CYS A 63 8.35 3.03 -10.19
C CYS A 63 9.63 3.89 -10.23
N TYR A 64 10.78 3.29 -10.54
CA TYR A 64 12.04 4.03 -10.56
C TYR A 64 12.09 5.04 -11.71
N GLU A 65 11.37 4.76 -12.79
CA GLU A 65 11.22 5.59 -13.98
C GLU A 65 10.53 6.93 -13.69
N ASP A 66 9.74 7.00 -12.62
CA ASP A 66 9.04 8.24 -12.20
C ASP A 66 9.98 9.23 -11.49
N LEU A 67 11.21 8.82 -11.15
CA LEU A 67 12.17 9.68 -10.48
C LEU A 67 12.75 10.69 -11.47
N SER A 68 12.71 11.98 -11.11
CA SER A 68 13.15 13.08 -11.98
C SER A 68 14.62 13.00 -12.41
N PHE A 69 15.43 12.20 -11.72
CA PHE A 69 16.84 11.95 -12.01
C PHE A 69 17.10 10.58 -12.65
N TYR A 70 16.07 9.74 -12.85
CA TYR A 70 16.22 8.46 -13.53
C TYR A 70 16.43 8.70 -15.02
N LYS A 71 17.63 8.39 -15.50
CA LYS A 71 17.94 8.37 -16.93
C LYS A 71 17.92 6.92 -17.38
N ALA A 72 16.95 6.55 -18.21
CA ALA A 72 17.04 5.34 -19.01
C ALA A 72 18.04 5.59 -20.15
N GLU A 73 19.33 5.46 -19.88
CA GLU A 73 20.32 5.53 -20.95
C GLU A 73 20.16 4.27 -21.83
N VAL A 74 19.47 4.46 -22.97
CA VAL A 74 19.50 3.52 -24.08
C VAL A 74 20.94 3.53 -24.59
N ILE A 75 21.66 2.44 -24.37
CA ILE A 75 22.96 2.21 -24.99
C ILE A 75 22.71 2.12 -26.50
N GLN A 76 23.16 3.12 -27.25
CA GLN A 76 23.29 3.08 -28.71
C GLN A 76 24.55 2.33 -29.13
#